data_AF-A0A4U7MTB7-F1
#
_entry.id   AF-A0A4U7MTB7-F1
#
_cell.length_a   1.000
_cell.length_b   1.000
_cell.length_c   1.000
_cell.angle_alpha   90.00
_cell.angle_beta   90.00
_cell.angle_gamma   90.00
#
_symmetry.space_group_name_H-M   'P 1'
#
loop_
_entity.id
_entity.type
_entity.pdbx_description
1 polymer ?
#
loop_
_entity_poly.entity_id
_entity_poly.type
_entity_poly.pdbx_seq_one_letter_code
_entity_poly.pdbx_strand_id
1 'polypeptide(L)'
;MTDFTSALDLSTSGLRAQAVRLRHVSENIANADTLGYRRKAVSFETAFGLDDGQVSVGRVTLDQKEFKEIFNPSHPLADETGHFKGEVVAEIRTNC
;
A
#
# COMPACT_ATOMS: atom_id res chain seq x y z
N MET A 1 25.21 -29.54 2.30
CA MET A 1 25.22 -28.54 3.41
C MET A 1 24.92 -27.12 2.89
N THR A 2 24.19 -27.02 1.77
CA THR A 2 23.83 -25.79 1.05
C THR A 2 22.36 -25.40 1.29
N ASP A 3 21.50 -26.38 1.54
CA ASP A 3 20.03 -26.19 1.58
C ASP A 3 19.56 -25.32 2.76
N PHE A 4 20.26 -25.39 3.89
CA PHE A 4 19.96 -24.54 5.04
C PHE A 4 20.26 -23.06 4.75
N THR A 5 21.37 -22.78 4.08
CA THR A 5 21.75 -21.42 3.66
C THR A 5 20.73 -20.88 2.64
N SER A 6 20.35 -21.68 1.65
CA SER A 6 19.31 -21.29 0.67
C SER A 6 17.96 -21.01 1.35
N ALA A 7 17.55 -21.83 2.32
CA ALA A 7 16.30 -21.61 3.07
C ALA A 7 16.34 -20.31 3.91
N LEU A 8 17.50 -19.98 4.49
CA LEU A 8 17.70 -18.72 5.21
C LEU A 8 17.66 -17.51 4.27
N ASP A 9 18.29 -17.61 3.10
CA ASP A 9 18.29 -16.55 2.09
C ASP A 9 16.88 -16.28 1.55
N LEU A 10 16.12 -17.35 1.26
CA LEU A 10 14.72 -17.27 0.88
C LEU A 10 13.87 -16.58 1.96
N SER A 11 14.01 -17.01 3.21
CA SER A 11 13.31 -16.43 4.35
C SER A 11 13.65 -14.94 4.51
N THR A 12 14.93 -14.59 4.35
CA THR A 12 15.40 -13.20 4.44
C THR A 12 14.84 -12.34 3.30
N SER A 13 14.76 -12.88 2.08
CA SER A 13 14.14 -12.19 0.94
C SER A 13 12.66 -11.85 1.22
N GLY A 14 11.89 -12.81 1.75
CA GLY A 14 10.50 -12.61 2.16
C GLY A 14 10.35 -11.57 3.27
N LEU A 15 11.21 -11.61 4.30
CA LEU A 15 11.21 -10.63 5.37
C LEU A 15 11.54 -9.21 4.88
N ARG A 16 12.51 -9.06 3.96
CA ARG A 16 12.83 -7.77 3.33
C ARG A 16 11.65 -7.25 2.53
N ALA A 17 11.03 -8.10 1.71
CA ALA A 17 9.85 -7.71 0.94
C ALA A 17 8.68 -7.28 1.84
N GLN A 18 8.45 -8.01 2.93
CA GLN A 18 7.41 -7.68 3.89
C GLN A 18 7.70 -6.38 4.65
N ALA A 19 8.96 -6.09 4.99
CA ALA A 19 9.35 -4.84 5.63
C ALA A 19 9.03 -3.61 4.76
N VAL A 20 9.22 -3.72 3.44
CA VAL A 20 8.85 -2.67 2.48
C VAL A 20 7.33 -2.50 2.42
N ARG A 21 6.56 -3.59 2.42
CA ARG A 21 5.09 -3.50 2.51
C ARG A 21 4.64 -2.78 3.77
N LEU A 22 5.25 -3.09 4.92
CA LEU A 22 4.93 -2.42 6.19
C LEU A 22 5.22 -0.91 6.11
N ARG A 23 6.31 -0.49 5.48
CA ARG A 23 6.62 0.94 5.26
C ARG A 23 5.50 1.64 4.48
N HIS A 24 5.03 1.04 3.38
CA HIS A 24 3.92 1.63 2.60
C HIS A 24 2.60 1.61 3.36
N VAL A 25 2.34 0.59 4.19
CA VAL A 25 1.17 0.59 5.09
C VAL A 25 1.26 1.74 6.09
N SER A 26 2.42 1.97 6.70
CA SER A 26 2.63 3.11 7.60
C SER A 26 2.45 4.45 6.88
N GLU A 27 2.98 4.60 5.67
CA GLU A 27 2.75 5.80 4.85
C GLU A 27 1.27 6.01 4.56
N ASN A 28 0.53 4.94 4.22
CA ASN A 28 -0.90 5.02 3.96
C ASN A 28 -1.66 5.47 5.21
N ILE A 29 -1.35 4.90 6.38
CA ILE A 29 -2.01 5.26 7.65
C ILE A 29 -1.70 6.71 8.02
N ALA A 30 -0.44 7.14 7.90
CA ALA A 30 -0.02 8.49 8.27
C ALA A 30 -0.65 9.57 7.38
N ASN A 31 -1.01 9.24 6.13
CA ASN A 31 -1.62 10.17 5.19
C ASN A 31 -3.11 9.88 4.97
N ALA A 32 -3.72 9.03 5.80
CA ALA A 32 -5.12 8.64 5.75
C ALA A 32 -6.09 9.76 6.19
N ASP A 33 -5.67 11.02 6.23
CA ASP A 33 -6.58 12.15 6.42
C ASP A 33 -6.19 13.30 5.48
N THR A 34 -5.30 13.04 4.51
CA THR A 34 -4.79 14.05 3.59
C THR A 34 -5.69 14.13 2.35
N LEU A 35 -6.22 15.32 2.06
CA LEU A 35 -7.06 15.53 0.88
C LEU A 35 -6.31 15.15 -0.39
N GLY A 36 -6.96 14.40 -1.27
CA GLY A 36 -6.35 13.96 -2.52
C GLY A 36 -5.33 12.82 -2.38
N TYR A 37 -5.13 12.26 -1.18
CA TYR A 37 -4.23 11.13 -1.00
C TYR A 37 -4.76 9.85 -1.65
N ARG A 38 -3.87 9.16 -2.39
CA ARG A 38 -4.14 7.87 -3.00
C ARG A 38 -3.29 6.81 -2.32
N ARG A 39 -3.97 5.76 -1.83
CA ARG A 39 -3.31 4.62 -1.18
C ARG A 39 -2.29 3.97 -2.11
N LYS A 40 -1.09 3.72 -1.59
CA LYS A 40 -0.03 2.95 -2.26
C LYS A 40 -0.20 1.46 -1.94
N ALA A 41 -0.16 0.62 -2.96
CA ALA A 41 -0.11 -0.83 -2.83
C ALA A 41 1.14 -1.38 -3.54
N VAL A 42 1.68 -2.48 -3.04
CA VAL A 42 2.81 -3.17 -3.66
C VAL A 42 2.44 -4.63 -3.91
N SER A 43 2.81 -5.14 -5.08
CA SER A 43 2.76 -6.56 -5.41
C SER A 43 4.05 -7.25 -4.97
N PHE A 44 3.96 -8.54 -4.64
CA PHE A 44 5.15 -9.37 -4.51
C PHE A 44 5.43 -10.02 -5.85
N GLU A 45 6.71 -10.06 -6.21
CA GLU A 45 7.18 -10.69 -7.43
C GLU A 45 8.25 -11.72 -7.04
N THR A 46 8.05 -12.96 -7.48
CA THR A 46 9.00 -14.05 -7.30
C THR A 46 9.91 -14.11 -8.50
N ALA A 47 11.23 -14.06 -8.26
CA ALA A 47 12.20 -14.31 -9.32
C ALA A 47 12.16 -15.80 -9.70
N PHE A 48 11.61 -16.13 -10.87
CA PHE A 48 11.69 -17.47 -11.43
C PHE A 48 12.95 -17.56 -12.31
N GLY A 49 13.94 -18.35 -11.88
CA GLY A 49 15.23 -18.45 -12.59
C GLY A 49 16.38 -18.89 -11.67
N LEU A 50 17.59 -18.38 -11.93
CA LEU A 50 18.80 -18.70 -11.15
C LEU A 50 18.72 -18.33 -9.65
N ASP A 51 17.79 -17.43 -9.27
CA ASP A 51 17.61 -16.94 -7.90
C ASP A 51 16.47 -17.67 -7.14
N ASP A 52 16.42 -19.00 -7.26
CA ASP A 52 15.74 -19.99 -6.39
C ASP A 52 14.49 -19.51 -5.60
N GLY A 53 13.53 -18.86 -6.27
CA GLY A 53 12.25 -18.48 -5.65
C GLY A 53 12.30 -17.27 -4.71
N GLN A 54 13.38 -16.47 -4.72
CA GLN A 54 13.46 -15.25 -3.90
C GLN A 54 12.29 -14.30 -4.15
N VAL A 55 11.82 -13.67 -3.08
CA VAL A 55 10.70 -12.73 -3.10
C VAL A 55 11.24 -11.30 -3.15
N SER A 56 10.76 -10.54 -4.12
CA SER A 56 11.04 -9.11 -4.27
C SER A 56 9.74 -8.31 -4.30
N VAL A 57 9.87 -7.00 -4.16
CA VAL A 57 8.73 -6.09 -4.22
C VAL A 57 8.63 -5.52 -5.62
N GLY A 58 7.45 -5.71 -6.23
CA GLY A 58 7.13 -5.15 -7.52
C GLY A 58 6.87 -3.65 -7.48
N ARG A 59 6.39 -3.10 -8.59
CA ARG A 59 6.11 -1.67 -8.70
C ARG A 59 5.02 -1.23 -7.72
N VAL A 60 5.21 -0.06 -7.10
CA VAL A 60 4.16 0.60 -6.32
C VAL A 60 3.02 1.01 -7.25
N THR A 61 1.81 0.58 -6.93
CA THR A 61 0.57 0.96 -7.61
C THR A 61 -0.24 1.89 -6.73
N LEU A 62 -0.92 2.86 -7.34
CA LEU A 62 -1.81 3.79 -6.63
C LEU A 62 -3.25 3.34 -6.81
N ASP A 63 -4.06 3.52 -5.77
CA ASP A 63 -5.51 3.29 -5.87
C ASP A 63 -6.13 4.29 -6.88
N GLN A 64 -6.77 3.73 -7.90
CA GLN A 64 -7.40 4.48 -8.99
C GLN A 64 -8.87 4.82 -8.73
N LYS A 65 -9.44 4.39 -7.60
CA LYS A 65 -10.82 4.78 -7.25
C LYS A 65 -10.99 6.29 -7.21
N GLU A 66 -12.22 6.72 -7.50
CA GLU A 66 -12.61 8.12 -7.37
C GLU A 66 -12.67 8.52 -5.90
N PHE A 67 -12.30 9.77 -5.62
CA PHE A 67 -12.39 10.36 -4.29
C PHE A 67 -13.85 10.43 -3.86
N LYS A 68 -14.15 10.08 -2.61
CA LYS A 68 -15.47 10.35 -2.03
C LYS A 68 -15.59 11.86 -1.81
N GLU A 69 -16.63 12.46 -2.38
CA GLU A 69 -17.01 13.85 -2.06
C GLU A 69 -17.74 13.85 -0.72
N ILE A 70 -17.26 14.68 0.20
CA ILE A 70 -17.81 14.81 1.55
C ILE A 70 -18.40 16.22 1.67
N PHE A 71 -19.67 16.31 2.06
CA PHE A 71 -20.32 17.58 2.36
C PHE A 71 -19.95 18.03 3.77
N ASN A 72 -19.19 19.12 3.87
CA ASN A 72 -18.89 19.82 5.11
C ASN A 72 -18.70 21.32 4.83
N PRO A 73 -19.77 22.12 4.88
CA PRO A 73 -19.72 23.55 4.55
C PRO A 73 -18.87 24.38 5.51
N SER A 74 -18.55 23.85 6.69
CA SER A 74 -17.66 24.51 7.67
C SER A 74 -16.17 24.17 7.46
N HIS A 75 -15.84 23.33 6.47
CA HIS A 75 -14.47 22.93 6.21
C HIS A 75 -13.71 24.00 5.40
N PRO A 76 -12.48 24.39 5.79
CA PRO A 76 -11.74 25.47 5.13
C PRO A 76 -11.37 25.18 3.67
N LEU A 77 -11.45 23.92 3.24
CA LEU A 77 -11.18 23.45 1.88
C LEU A 77 -12.45 23.05 1.12
N ALA A 78 -13.64 23.42 1.63
CA ALA A 78 -14.90 23.21 0.93
C ALA A 78 -15.06 24.20 -0.24
N ASP A 79 -15.66 23.73 -1.33
CA ASP A 79 -16.04 24.54 -2.47
C ASP A 79 -17.28 25.41 -2.19
N GLU A 80 -17.73 26.18 -3.18
CA GLU A 80 -18.92 27.05 -3.10
C GLU A 80 -20.20 26.28 -2.74
N THR A 81 -20.22 24.96 -2.96
CA THR A 81 -21.34 24.08 -2.65
C THR A 81 -21.21 23.39 -1.29
N GLY A 82 -20.13 23.63 -0.55
CA GLY A 82 -19.85 23.03 0.75
C GLY A 82 -19.24 21.63 0.68
N HIS A 83 -18.76 21.19 -0.50
CA HIS A 83 -18.15 19.88 -0.69
C HIS A 83 -16.62 19.96 -0.75
N PHE A 84 -15.95 18.93 -0.25
CA PHE A 84 -14.52 18.75 -0.49
C PHE A 84 -14.22 17.28 -0.83
N LYS A 85 -13.14 17.07 -1.58
CA LYS A 85 -12.69 15.72 -1.95
C LYS A 85 -11.90 15.14 -0.79
N GLY A 86 -12.50 14.13 -0.15
CA GLY A 86 -11.82 13.35 0.86
C GLY A 86 -10.73 12.46 0.24
N GLU A 87 -10.22 11.56 1.06
CA GLU A 87 -9.25 10.55 0.68
C GLU A 87 -9.90 9.30 0.08
N VAL A 88 -9.12 8.54 -0.70
CA VAL A 88 -9.50 7.18 -1.12
C VAL A 88 -8.96 6.19 -0.09
N VAL A 89 -9.62 6.09 1.07
CA VAL A 89 -9.46 4.88 1.88
C VAL A 89 -10.32 3.81 1.24
N ALA A 90 -9.66 2.82 0.63
CA ALA A 90 -10.30 1.56 0.35
C ALA A 90 -10.82 1.01 1.68
N GLU A 91 -12.12 1.21 1.91
CA GLU A 91 -12.91 0.55 2.96
C GLU A 91 -12.38 -0.87 3.09
N ILE A 92 -11.65 -1.15 4.17
CA ILE A 92 -11.16 -2.49 4.47
C ILE A 92 -12.42 -3.26 4.81
N ARG A 93 -13.06 -3.82 3.79
CA ARG A 93 -14.06 -4.87 3.99
C ARG A 93 -13.29 -6.07 4.53
N THR A 94 -13.12 -6.08 5.84
CA THR A 94 -12.89 -7.30 6.59
C THR A 94 -14.17 -8.11 6.40
N ASN A 95 -14.19 -8.98 5.38
CA ASN A 95 -15.11 -10.10 5.41
C ASN A 95 -14.68 -10.94 6.61
N CYS A 96 -15.39 -10.73 7.71
CA CYS A 96 -15.39 -11.61 8.86
C CYS A 96 -16.26 -12.83 8.53
#